data_AF-V9GZV9-F1
#
_entry.id   AF-V9GZV9-F1
#
_cell.length_a   1.000
_cell.length_b   1.000
_cell.length_c   1.000
_cell.angle_alpha   90.00
_cell.angle_beta   90.00
_cell.angle_gamma   90.00
#
_symmetry.space_group_name_H-M   'P 1'
#
loop_
_entity.id
_entity.type
_entity.pdbx_description
1 polymer ?
#
loop_
_entity_poly.entity_id
_entity_poly.type
_entity_poly.pdbx_seq_one_letter_code
_entity_poly.pdbx_strand_id
1 'polypeptide(L)'
;ISGPFIWDLLMDVLLRRLESYCTLSAYADDLLLLVEGNSRLALETKGAQLMSIVETWGMEVGVAVSTSKTVIMLLKEPRKLLARGPNGVLRRTPAVKFAGANLPYVSSCRYLGITVSEGLKFLEHVRNLRQRMTGVVAALARVLRADWGLSPRARRTIYAGLMVPCALFGASVWYVTTTRQEVAREHLIACQRLILLGCLPVCRTVSTVALQVLAGVPPFDLAAMQMAVKYKLKRGYPLEDYDLLYSEDLTGLSWEEKMVRMEQCLLHRWQDRWDDVDASGRVTYKFISDVTFAFRNPHFGFPMRTGFLITGHGSLNAFLYSRTLSDSAACSCGDPFEDWQHDLCDCPLYADLRDLDGLGVQRNGENRTFGRILEDEDRTRRLNVFADEAFRRRRDF
;
A
#
# COMPACT_ATOMS: atom_id res chain seq x y z
N ILE A 1 -36.13 0.60 -14.70
CA ILE A 1 -35.21 1.27 -13.74
C ILE A 1 -35.05 2.69 -14.25
N SER A 2 -35.62 3.67 -13.55
CA SER A 2 -35.47 5.08 -13.88
C SER A 2 -33.98 5.45 -13.85
N GLY A 3 -33.56 6.43 -14.64
CA GLY A 3 -32.15 6.86 -14.67
C GLY A 3 -31.66 7.38 -13.30
N PRO A 4 -30.33 7.47 -13.07
CA PRO A 4 -29.75 7.84 -11.78
C PRO A 4 -30.34 9.09 -11.14
N PHE A 5 -30.61 10.12 -11.95
CA PHE A 5 -31.20 11.38 -11.46
C PHE A 5 -32.58 11.20 -10.81
N ILE A 6 -33.45 10.38 -11.42
CA ILE A 6 -34.79 10.13 -10.87
C ILE A 6 -34.66 9.30 -9.59
N TRP A 7 -33.72 8.36 -9.55
CA TRP A 7 -33.44 7.61 -8.34
C TRP A 7 -32.98 8.51 -7.19
N ASP A 8 -32.08 9.46 -7.45
CA ASP A 8 -31.61 10.41 -6.44
C ASP A 8 -32.76 11.28 -5.91
N LEU A 9 -33.69 11.71 -6.78
CA LEU A 9 -34.89 12.46 -6.37
C LEU A 9 -35.81 11.63 -5.46
N LEU A 10 -36.01 10.35 -5.80
CA LEU A 10 -36.83 9.45 -4.99
C LEU A 10 -36.16 9.16 -3.64
N MET A 11 -34.84 8.96 -3.64
CA MET A 11 -34.05 8.78 -2.42
C MET A 11 -34.09 10.04 -1.54
N ASP A 12 -34.00 11.25 -2.10
CA ASP A 12 -34.06 12.51 -1.34
C ASP A 12 -35.34 12.60 -0.49
N VAL A 13 -36.49 12.13 -1.02
CA VAL A 13 -37.74 12.04 -0.26
C VAL A 13 -37.59 11.15 0.98
N LEU A 14 -36.91 10.00 0.87
CA LEU A 14 -36.62 9.14 2.01
C LEU A 14 -35.67 9.82 3.00
N LEU A 15 -34.60 10.46 2.51
CA LEU A 15 -33.61 11.12 3.36
C LEU A 15 -34.26 12.20 4.23
N ARG A 16 -35.13 13.05 3.65
CA ARG A 16 -35.88 14.07 4.39
C ARG A 16 -36.82 13.50 5.45
N ARG A 17 -37.39 12.30 5.22
CA ARG A 17 -38.23 11.62 6.23
C ARG A 17 -37.42 11.09 7.41
N LEU A 18 -36.14 10.79 7.20
CA LEU A 18 -35.25 10.17 8.19
C LEU A 18 -34.36 11.19 8.92
N GLU A 19 -34.09 12.36 8.34
CA GLU A 19 -33.13 13.35 8.83
C GLU A 19 -33.45 13.85 10.26
N SER A 20 -34.73 13.92 10.61
CA SER A 20 -35.18 14.36 11.94
C SER A 20 -34.99 13.28 13.02
N TYR A 21 -34.78 12.03 12.63
CA TYR A 21 -34.69 10.88 13.55
C TYR A 21 -33.26 10.38 13.75
N CYS A 22 -32.40 10.49 12.74
CA CYS A 22 -31.03 9.96 12.79
C CYS A 22 -30.05 10.72 11.89
N THR A 23 -28.76 10.61 12.21
CA THR A 23 -27.71 10.91 11.24
C THR A 23 -27.69 9.81 10.19
N LEU A 24 -27.59 10.19 8.92
CA LEU A 24 -27.66 9.25 7.81
C LEU A 24 -26.72 9.65 6.68
N SER A 25 -26.41 8.69 5.82
CA SER A 25 -25.65 8.89 4.59
C SER A 25 -26.23 7.99 3.52
N ALA A 26 -26.33 8.49 2.29
CA ALA A 26 -26.73 7.70 1.13
C ALA A 26 -25.79 7.94 -0.04
N TYR A 27 -25.58 6.92 -0.86
CA TYR A 27 -24.84 7.00 -2.11
C TYR A 27 -25.43 6.01 -3.11
N ALA A 28 -26.03 6.53 -4.19
CA ALA A 28 -26.82 5.73 -5.12
C ALA A 28 -27.88 4.89 -4.36
N ASP A 29 -27.78 3.56 -4.38
CA ASP A 29 -28.68 2.63 -3.71
C ASP A 29 -28.25 2.26 -2.27
N ASP A 30 -27.03 2.60 -1.86
CA ASP A 30 -26.52 2.32 -0.52
C ASP A 30 -27.04 3.38 0.50
N LEU A 31 -27.68 2.91 1.58
CA LEU A 31 -28.18 3.74 2.69
C LEU A 31 -27.54 3.30 4.02
N LEU A 32 -27.01 4.26 4.77
CA LEU A 32 -26.46 4.08 6.12
C LEU A 32 -27.26 4.92 7.11
N LEU A 33 -27.79 4.27 8.15
CA LEU A 33 -28.52 4.91 9.25
C LEU A 33 -27.72 4.77 10.55
N LEU A 34 -27.39 5.89 11.18
CA LEU A 34 -26.70 5.90 12.48
C LEU A 34 -27.73 5.90 13.61
N VAL A 35 -27.85 4.76 14.29
CA VAL A 35 -28.75 4.59 15.43
C VAL A 35 -28.00 4.79 16.73
N GLU A 36 -28.38 5.83 17.47
CA GLU A 36 -27.83 6.13 18.79
C GLU A 36 -28.77 5.68 19.91
N GLY A 37 -28.20 5.13 20.98
CA GLY A 37 -28.94 4.66 22.14
C GLY A 37 -28.02 4.26 23.29
N ASN A 38 -28.49 4.42 24.52
CA ASN A 38 -27.76 4.08 25.75
C ASN A 38 -28.08 2.66 26.27
N SER A 39 -29.00 1.95 25.64
CA SER A 39 -29.40 0.59 25.98
C SER A 39 -29.73 -0.21 24.72
N ARG A 40 -29.70 -1.54 24.81
CA ARG A 40 -30.10 -2.42 23.70
C ARG A 40 -31.52 -2.11 23.25
N LEU A 41 -32.45 -1.98 24.20
CA LEU A 41 -33.85 -1.70 23.91
C LEU A 41 -34.02 -0.37 23.16
N ALA A 42 -33.30 0.68 23.56
CA ALA A 42 -33.34 1.95 22.86
C ALA A 42 -32.87 1.84 21.40
N LEU A 43 -31.81 1.08 21.15
CA LEU A 43 -31.32 0.80 19.78
C LEU A 43 -32.33 0.00 18.96
N GLU A 44 -32.94 -1.04 19.56
CA GLU A 44 -33.95 -1.89 18.92
C GLU A 44 -35.20 -1.09 18.55
N THR A 45 -35.73 -0.30 19.49
CA THR A 45 -36.91 0.55 19.28
C THR A 45 -36.66 1.61 18.21
N LYS A 46 -35.54 2.34 18.30
CA LYS A 46 -35.19 3.37 17.32
C LYS A 46 -34.91 2.76 15.95
N GLY A 47 -34.20 1.64 15.89
CA GLY A 47 -33.98 0.90 14.66
C GLY A 47 -35.29 0.46 14.00
N ALA A 48 -36.23 -0.11 14.77
CA ALA A 48 -37.55 -0.51 14.25
C ALA A 48 -38.36 0.68 13.73
N GLN A 49 -38.31 1.82 14.41
CA GLN A 49 -38.95 3.06 13.95
C GLN A 49 -38.40 3.50 12.58
N LEU A 50 -37.07 3.56 12.43
CA LEU A 50 -36.45 3.96 11.16
C LEU A 50 -36.78 2.98 10.03
N MET A 51 -36.75 1.68 10.31
CA MET A 51 -37.09 0.67 9.32
C MET A 51 -38.56 0.73 8.89
N SER A 52 -39.48 1.14 9.78
CA SER A 52 -40.87 1.37 9.42
C SER A 52 -41.05 2.56 8.46
N ILE A 53 -40.26 3.63 8.63
CA ILE A 53 -40.24 4.76 7.68
C ILE A 53 -39.73 4.30 6.32
N VAL A 54 -38.63 3.52 6.30
CA VAL A 54 -38.06 2.93 5.07
C VAL A 54 -39.06 2.01 4.37
N GLU A 55 -39.79 1.17 5.12
CA GLU A 55 -40.82 0.29 4.58
C GLU A 55 -41.96 1.08 3.93
N THR A 56 -42.46 2.11 4.62
CA THR A 56 -43.56 2.94 4.13
C THR A 56 -43.19 3.66 2.85
N TRP A 57 -42.01 4.29 2.80
CA TRP A 57 -41.50 4.91 1.58
C TRP A 57 -41.29 3.88 0.46
N GLY A 58 -40.75 2.70 0.78
CA GLY A 58 -40.55 1.63 -0.20
C GLY A 58 -41.86 1.18 -0.85
N MET A 59 -42.92 1.02 -0.06
CA MET A 59 -44.26 0.70 -0.57
C MET A 59 -44.83 1.80 -1.47
N GLU A 60 -44.66 3.08 -1.12
CA GLU A 60 -45.13 4.22 -1.92
C GLU A 60 -44.45 4.32 -3.29
N VAL A 61 -43.13 4.08 -3.32
CA VAL A 61 -42.31 4.21 -4.54
C VAL A 61 -42.25 2.89 -5.33
N GLY A 62 -42.76 1.78 -4.77
CA GLY A 62 -42.74 0.46 -5.39
C GLY A 62 -41.37 -0.22 -5.35
N VAL A 63 -40.57 0.06 -4.31
CA VAL A 63 -39.23 -0.49 -4.10
C VAL A 63 -39.22 -1.37 -2.85
N ALA A 64 -38.73 -2.60 -2.99
CA ALA A 64 -38.51 -3.50 -1.86
C ALA A 64 -37.04 -3.45 -1.40
N VAL A 65 -36.82 -3.13 -0.13
CA VAL A 65 -35.47 -3.20 0.47
C VAL A 65 -35.15 -4.66 0.79
N SER A 66 -33.95 -5.09 0.36
CA SER A 66 -33.51 -6.47 0.58
C SER A 66 -33.12 -6.71 2.03
N THR A 67 -33.86 -7.55 2.73
CA THR A 67 -33.57 -7.99 4.11
C THR A 67 -32.25 -8.76 4.22
N SER A 68 -31.82 -9.46 3.16
CA SER A 68 -30.56 -10.21 3.13
C SER A 68 -29.33 -9.35 2.88
N LYS A 69 -29.49 -8.18 2.27
CA LYS A 69 -28.40 -7.19 2.07
C LYS A 69 -28.35 -6.14 3.18
N THR A 70 -29.43 -5.96 3.92
CA THR A 70 -29.51 -5.02 5.04
C THR A 70 -28.94 -5.69 6.28
N VAL A 71 -27.94 -5.08 6.90
CA VAL A 71 -27.28 -5.61 8.09
C VAL A 71 -27.22 -4.57 9.20
N ILE A 72 -27.12 -5.04 10.44
CA ILE A 72 -26.89 -4.19 11.61
C ILE A 72 -25.52 -4.52 12.23
N MET A 73 -24.80 -3.50 12.65
CA MET A 73 -23.47 -3.62 13.26
C MET A 73 -23.27 -2.51 14.29
N LEU A 74 -22.55 -2.81 15.37
CA LEU A 74 -22.18 -1.81 16.37
C LEU A 74 -20.88 -1.08 16.00
N LEU A 75 -20.97 0.25 15.88
CA LEU A 75 -19.80 1.09 15.60
C LEU A 75 -18.95 1.41 16.82
N LYS A 76 -19.53 1.34 18.03
CA LYS A 76 -18.79 1.46 19.28
C LYS A 76 -18.66 0.09 19.91
N GLU A 77 -17.48 -0.20 20.45
CA GLU A 77 -17.36 -1.35 21.32
C GLU A 77 -18.38 -1.25 22.45
N PRO A 78 -19.14 -2.32 22.72
CA PRO A 78 -20.02 -2.35 23.87
C PRO A 78 -19.16 -2.19 25.13
N ARG A 79 -19.20 -1.00 25.74
CA ARG A 79 -18.79 -0.85 27.14
C ARG A 79 -19.74 -1.68 28.00
N LYS A 80 -19.42 -1.83 29.30
CA LYS A 80 -20.13 -2.61 30.35
C LYS A 80 -21.68 -2.65 30.30
N LEU A 81 -22.35 -1.76 29.57
CA LEU A 81 -23.80 -1.67 29.34
C LEU A 81 -24.43 -2.86 28.60
N LEU A 82 -23.70 -3.54 27.72
CA LEU A 82 -24.16 -4.78 27.11
C LEU A 82 -23.28 -5.91 27.64
N ALA A 83 -23.80 -6.68 28.61
CA ALA A 83 -23.05 -7.72 29.32
C ALA A 83 -22.24 -8.59 28.35
N ARG A 84 -20.91 -8.56 28.46
CA ARG A 84 -20.02 -9.48 27.72
C ARG A 84 -20.00 -10.83 28.46
N GLY A 85 -20.06 -11.93 27.72
CA GLY A 85 -19.75 -13.25 28.24
C GLY A 85 -18.24 -13.40 28.51
N PRO A 86 -17.81 -14.54 29.09
CA PRO A 86 -16.40 -14.79 29.44
C PRO A 86 -15.42 -14.68 28.24
N ASN A 87 -15.91 -14.77 27.00
CA ASN A 87 -15.10 -14.70 25.78
C ASN A 87 -15.16 -13.34 25.06
N GLY A 88 -15.67 -12.28 25.71
CA GLY A 88 -15.77 -10.94 25.11
C GLY A 88 -16.92 -10.73 24.12
N VAL A 89 -17.69 -11.79 23.81
CA VAL A 89 -18.90 -11.73 22.96
C VAL A 89 -20.06 -11.11 23.75
N LEU A 90 -20.84 -10.26 23.08
CA LEU A 90 -22.12 -9.75 23.61
C LEU A 90 -23.04 -10.91 24.01
N ARG A 91 -23.53 -10.93 25.26
CA ARG A 91 -24.55 -11.92 25.68
C ARG A 91 -25.81 -11.86 24.83
N ARG A 92 -26.15 -10.68 24.30
CA ARG A 92 -27.29 -10.47 23.40
C ARG A 92 -27.06 -9.23 22.55
N THR A 93 -26.94 -9.42 21.23
CA THR A 93 -26.84 -8.36 20.24
C THR A 93 -28.20 -7.67 20.05
N PRO A 94 -28.25 -6.39 19.61
CA PRO A 94 -29.50 -5.75 19.22
C PRO A 94 -30.18 -6.53 18.10
N ALA A 95 -31.50 -6.69 18.18
CA ALA A 95 -32.32 -7.30 17.13
C ALA A 95 -33.35 -6.30 16.61
N VAL A 96 -33.14 -5.82 15.38
CA VAL A 96 -34.11 -4.97 14.67
C VAL A 96 -34.92 -5.85 13.72
N LYS A 97 -36.25 -5.75 13.80
CA LYS A 97 -37.16 -6.42 12.88
C LYS A 97 -37.46 -5.52 11.68
N PHE A 98 -37.47 -6.10 10.48
CA PHE A 98 -37.83 -5.45 9.24
C PHE A 98 -38.48 -6.45 8.28
N ALA A 99 -39.60 -6.08 7.65
CA ALA A 99 -40.35 -6.94 6.72
C ALA A 99 -40.59 -8.37 7.27
N GLY A 100 -40.98 -8.48 8.54
CA GLY A 100 -41.27 -9.76 9.21
C GLY A 100 -40.05 -10.61 9.62
N ALA A 101 -38.83 -10.19 9.28
CA ALA A 101 -37.58 -10.89 9.62
C ALA A 101 -36.71 -10.08 10.59
N ASN A 102 -35.81 -10.74 11.32
CA ASN A 102 -34.74 -10.04 12.05
C ASN A 102 -33.63 -9.69 11.07
N LEU A 103 -33.16 -8.44 11.09
CA LEU A 103 -31.99 -8.04 10.32
C LEU A 103 -30.75 -8.78 10.84
N PRO A 104 -29.91 -9.33 9.95
CA PRO A 104 -28.66 -9.97 10.33
C PRO A 104 -27.75 -9.00 11.09
N TYR A 105 -27.33 -9.42 12.28
CA TYR A 105 -26.25 -8.76 13.00
C TYR A 105 -24.91 -9.29 12.49
N VAL A 106 -24.00 -8.40 12.08
CA VAL A 106 -22.69 -8.76 11.54
C VAL A 106 -21.58 -8.09 12.31
N SER A 107 -20.45 -8.80 12.45
CA SER A 107 -19.23 -8.26 13.04
C SER A 107 -18.40 -7.44 12.05
N SER A 108 -18.71 -7.55 10.75
CA SER A 108 -18.04 -6.88 9.65
C SER A 108 -18.95 -6.78 8.43
N CYS A 109 -18.91 -5.66 7.73
CA CYS A 109 -19.62 -5.47 6.47
C CYS A 109 -18.81 -4.63 5.48
N ARG A 110 -19.11 -4.78 4.19
CA ARG A 110 -18.54 -3.93 3.14
C ARG A 110 -19.48 -2.75 2.89
N TYR A 111 -18.97 -1.54 3.03
CA TYR A 111 -19.70 -0.30 2.75
C TYR A 111 -18.86 0.60 1.85
N LEU A 112 -19.42 1.02 0.71
CA LEU A 112 -18.75 1.85 -0.31
C LEU A 112 -17.36 1.33 -0.72
N GLY A 113 -17.17 0.01 -0.73
CA GLY A 113 -15.90 -0.61 -1.11
C GLY A 113 -14.91 -0.84 0.04
N ILE A 114 -15.17 -0.35 1.25
CA ILE A 114 -14.34 -0.52 2.44
C ILE A 114 -14.98 -1.56 3.37
N THR A 115 -14.16 -2.45 3.94
CA THR A 115 -14.64 -3.41 4.96
C THR A 115 -14.53 -2.76 6.33
N VAL A 116 -15.66 -2.60 7.00
CA VAL A 116 -15.75 -1.99 8.32
C VAL A 116 -16.16 -3.07 9.31
N SER A 117 -15.34 -3.28 10.33
CA SER A 117 -15.66 -4.20 11.43
C SER A 117 -16.20 -3.44 12.64
N GLU A 118 -16.81 -4.17 13.56
CA GLU A 118 -17.28 -3.64 14.84
C GLU A 118 -16.27 -2.75 15.56
N GLY A 119 -16.75 -1.70 16.20
CA GLY A 119 -15.88 -0.72 16.85
C GLY A 119 -15.18 0.21 15.88
N LEU A 120 -15.67 0.32 14.63
CA LEU A 120 -15.09 1.14 13.56
C LEU A 120 -13.63 0.73 13.26
N LYS A 121 -13.39 -0.59 13.21
CA LYS A 121 -12.07 -1.17 12.97
C LYS A 121 -11.90 -1.50 11.49
N PHE A 122 -10.68 -1.32 10.97
CA PHE A 122 -10.38 -1.52 9.54
C PHE A 122 -9.27 -2.54 9.28
N LEU A 123 -8.84 -3.29 10.29
CA LEU A 123 -7.80 -4.31 10.13
C LEU A 123 -8.17 -5.36 9.08
N GLU A 124 -9.44 -5.78 9.05
CA GLU A 124 -9.93 -6.73 8.07
C GLU A 124 -9.87 -6.19 6.63
N HIS A 125 -10.19 -4.90 6.44
CA HIS A 125 -10.00 -4.24 5.15
C HIS A 125 -8.55 -4.34 4.69
N VAL A 126 -7.60 -3.96 5.55
CA VAL A 126 -6.16 -3.97 5.23
C VAL A 126 -5.65 -5.39 4.95
N ARG A 127 -6.11 -6.40 5.70
CA ARG A 127 -5.79 -7.82 5.45
C ARG A 127 -6.24 -8.28 4.06
N ASN A 128 -7.44 -7.86 3.66
CA ASN A 128 -8.05 -8.25 2.38
C ASN A 128 -7.46 -7.50 1.17
N LEU A 129 -6.76 -6.37 1.38
CA LEU A 129 -6.12 -5.61 0.30
C LEU A 129 -5.17 -6.47 -0.52
N ARG A 130 -4.36 -7.31 0.14
CA ARG A 130 -3.40 -8.18 -0.57
C ARG A 130 -4.12 -9.12 -1.54
N GLN A 131 -5.18 -9.79 -1.11
CA GLN A 131 -5.93 -10.71 -1.97
C GLN A 131 -6.53 -9.99 -3.19
N ARG A 132 -7.10 -8.80 -2.97
CA ARG A 132 -7.62 -7.96 -4.06
C ARG A 132 -6.53 -7.58 -5.05
N MET A 133 -5.38 -7.13 -4.55
CA MET A 133 -4.26 -6.71 -5.40
C MET A 133 -3.59 -7.90 -6.12
N THR A 134 -3.62 -9.11 -5.57
CA THR A 134 -3.18 -10.33 -6.28
C THR A 134 -3.93 -10.51 -7.59
N GLY A 135 -5.26 -10.32 -7.60
CA GLY A 135 -6.05 -10.39 -8.82
C GLY A 135 -5.64 -9.36 -9.87
N VAL A 136 -5.40 -8.11 -9.43
CA VAL A 136 -4.95 -7.01 -10.31
C VAL A 136 -3.56 -7.28 -10.89
N VAL A 137 -2.61 -7.70 -10.04
CA VAL A 137 -1.24 -8.02 -10.47
C VAL A 137 -1.24 -9.23 -11.41
N ALA A 138 -2.03 -10.27 -11.13
CA ALA A 138 -2.15 -11.45 -11.99
C ALA A 138 -2.70 -11.09 -13.39
N ALA A 139 -3.71 -10.23 -13.46
CA ALA A 139 -4.27 -9.75 -14.73
C ALA A 139 -3.23 -8.99 -15.57
N LEU A 140 -2.29 -8.30 -14.92
CA LEU A 140 -1.24 -7.51 -15.56
C LEU A 140 0.08 -8.25 -15.73
N ALA A 141 0.19 -9.49 -15.23
CA ALA A 141 1.45 -10.23 -15.17
C ALA A 141 2.12 -10.42 -16.55
N ARG A 142 1.33 -10.58 -17.63
CA ARG A 142 1.86 -10.70 -18.99
C ARG A 142 2.48 -9.40 -19.52
N VAL A 143 1.91 -8.26 -19.13
CA VAL A 143 2.30 -6.92 -19.62
C VAL A 143 3.44 -6.34 -18.77
N LEU A 144 3.48 -6.68 -17.49
CA LEU A 144 4.51 -6.24 -16.55
C LEU A 144 5.79 -7.09 -16.60
N ARG A 145 5.89 -8.07 -17.51
CA ARG A 145 7.10 -8.91 -17.63
C ARG A 145 8.35 -8.06 -17.77
N ALA A 146 9.36 -8.40 -16.98
CA ALA A 146 10.62 -7.70 -16.89
C ALA A 146 11.40 -7.64 -18.22
N ASP A 147 11.30 -8.70 -19.02
CA ASP A 147 12.26 -9.05 -20.09
C ASP A 147 11.97 -8.35 -21.43
N TRP A 148 10.69 -8.12 -21.74
CA TRP A 148 10.21 -7.45 -22.97
C TRP A 148 8.90 -6.67 -22.75
N GLY A 149 8.55 -6.44 -21.48
CA GLY A 149 7.33 -5.72 -21.13
C GLY A 149 7.49 -4.21 -21.23
N LEU A 150 6.68 -3.51 -20.45
CA LEU A 150 6.58 -2.05 -20.51
C LEU A 150 7.88 -1.32 -20.13
N SER A 151 8.07 -0.14 -20.70
CA SER A 151 9.15 0.79 -20.30
C SER A 151 9.00 1.20 -18.83
N PRO A 152 10.09 1.61 -18.14
CA PRO A 152 10.03 2.04 -16.74
C PRO A 152 8.97 3.12 -16.49
N ARG A 153 8.87 4.11 -17.40
CA ARG A 153 7.86 5.17 -17.36
C ARG A 153 6.43 4.63 -17.43
N ALA A 154 6.17 3.66 -18.30
CA ALA A 154 4.84 3.05 -18.42
C ALA A 154 4.49 2.22 -17.18
N ARG A 155 5.43 1.46 -16.60
CA ARG A 155 5.21 0.74 -15.34
C ARG A 155 4.90 1.70 -14.19
N ARG A 156 5.61 2.82 -14.10
CA ARG A 156 5.35 3.87 -13.12
C ARG A 156 3.97 4.51 -13.30
N THR A 157 3.54 4.70 -14.54
CA THR A 157 2.20 5.21 -14.87
C THR A 157 1.12 4.23 -14.39
N ILE A 158 1.29 2.93 -14.62
CA ILE A 158 0.36 1.90 -14.11
C ILE A 158 0.37 1.87 -12.58
N TYR A 159 1.55 1.95 -11.96
CA TYR A 159 1.66 1.97 -10.51
C TYR A 159 0.88 3.15 -9.91
N ALA A 160 1.15 4.36 -10.37
CA ALA A 160 0.52 5.58 -9.85
C ALA A 160 -0.96 5.70 -10.25
N GLY A 161 -1.33 5.31 -11.47
CA GLY A 161 -2.67 5.49 -12.03
C GLY A 161 -3.66 4.36 -11.72
N LEU A 162 -3.18 3.16 -11.41
CA LEU A 162 -4.03 1.99 -11.15
C LEU A 162 -3.75 1.35 -9.80
N MET A 163 -2.48 1.02 -9.52
CA MET A 163 -2.15 0.23 -8.32
C MET A 163 -2.38 1.03 -7.03
N VAL A 164 -1.90 2.27 -6.97
CA VAL A 164 -2.05 3.15 -5.81
C VAL A 164 -3.54 3.47 -5.55
N PRO A 165 -4.36 3.92 -6.52
CA PRO A 165 -5.79 4.14 -6.29
C PRO A 165 -6.55 2.89 -5.85
N CYS A 166 -6.22 1.72 -6.41
CA CYS A 166 -6.85 0.46 -6.00
C CYS A 166 -6.50 0.07 -4.55
N ALA A 167 -5.23 0.23 -4.16
CA ALA A 167 -4.73 -0.19 -2.85
C ALA A 167 -5.07 0.82 -1.74
N LEU A 168 -5.02 2.12 -2.04
CA LEU A 168 -5.18 3.20 -1.07
C LEU A 168 -6.56 3.87 -1.11
N PHE A 169 -7.54 3.22 -1.77
CA PHE A 169 -8.92 3.68 -1.77
C PHE A 169 -9.45 3.81 -0.34
N GLY A 170 -9.98 4.99 0.01
CA GLY A 170 -10.50 5.26 1.33
C GLY A 170 -9.44 5.39 2.43
N ALA A 171 -8.15 5.57 2.09
CA ALA A 171 -7.06 5.69 3.06
C ALA A 171 -7.34 6.71 4.18
N SER A 172 -8.02 7.82 3.88
CA SER A 172 -8.44 8.81 4.87
C SER A 172 -9.28 8.25 6.03
N VAL A 173 -9.95 7.12 5.83
CA VAL A 173 -10.79 6.47 6.82
C VAL A 173 -9.99 5.45 7.64
N TRP A 174 -9.12 4.67 7.01
CA TRP A 174 -8.49 3.51 7.65
C TRP A 174 -7.00 3.67 7.98
N TYR A 175 -6.30 4.71 7.50
CA TYR A 175 -4.83 4.85 7.67
C TYR A 175 -4.40 4.82 9.16
N VAL A 176 -5.21 5.37 10.06
CA VAL A 176 -4.95 5.35 11.51
C VAL A 176 -4.74 3.93 12.03
N THR A 177 -5.44 2.95 11.45
CA THR A 177 -5.24 1.53 11.79
C THR A 177 -3.81 1.09 11.49
N THR A 178 -3.27 1.49 10.32
CA THR A 178 -1.88 1.18 9.94
C THR A 178 -0.84 1.99 10.69
N THR A 179 -1.20 3.17 11.22
CA THR A 179 -0.32 3.95 12.09
C THR A 179 -0.24 3.37 13.51
N ARG A 180 -1.34 2.82 14.03
CA ARG A 180 -1.45 2.32 15.41
C ARG A 180 -1.18 0.82 15.57
N GLN A 181 -1.33 0.03 14.50
CA GLN A 181 -1.19 -1.43 14.55
C GLN A 181 -0.11 -1.88 13.58
N GLU A 182 0.98 -2.40 14.14
CA GLU A 182 2.11 -2.92 13.36
C GLU A 182 1.67 -4.01 12.39
N VAL A 183 0.84 -4.95 12.83
CA VAL A 183 0.28 -6.02 11.98
C VAL A 183 -0.47 -5.46 10.77
N ALA A 184 -1.22 -4.37 10.91
CA ALA A 184 -1.91 -3.74 9.78
C ALA A 184 -0.91 -3.11 8.79
N ARG A 185 0.12 -2.42 9.32
CA ARG A 185 1.21 -1.87 8.51
C ARG A 185 1.95 -2.96 7.75
N GLU A 186 2.29 -4.08 8.39
CA GLU A 186 2.94 -5.22 7.74
C GLU A 186 2.12 -5.79 6.58
N HIS A 187 0.80 -5.98 6.78
CA HIS A 187 -0.08 -6.43 5.70
C HIS A 187 -0.12 -5.45 4.52
N LEU A 188 -0.13 -4.14 4.80
CA LEU A 188 -0.11 -3.10 3.77
C LEU A 188 1.23 -3.09 3.00
N ILE A 189 2.35 -3.21 3.71
CA ILE A 189 3.69 -3.29 3.11
C ILE A 189 3.86 -4.59 2.30
N ALA A 190 3.32 -5.72 2.78
CA ALA A 190 3.30 -6.98 2.05
C ALA A 190 2.45 -6.90 0.77
N CYS A 191 1.35 -6.13 0.79
CA CYS A 191 0.55 -5.82 -0.39
C CYS A 191 1.37 -5.00 -1.41
N GLN A 192 2.08 -3.97 -0.97
CA GLN A 192 2.98 -3.19 -1.83
C GLN A 192 4.07 -4.07 -2.45
N ARG A 193 4.70 -4.93 -1.64
CA ARG A 193 5.74 -5.86 -2.09
C ARG A 193 5.28 -6.70 -3.28
N LEU A 194 4.07 -7.25 -3.21
CA LEU A 194 3.48 -8.05 -4.29
C LEU A 194 3.42 -7.27 -5.61
N ILE A 195 3.01 -6.00 -5.54
CA ILE A 195 2.90 -5.12 -6.72
C ILE A 195 4.29 -4.81 -7.28
N LEU A 196 5.26 -4.45 -6.41
CA LEU A 196 6.60 -4.05 -6.82
C LEU A 196 7.40 -5.21 -7.43
N LEU A 197 7.27 -6.43 -6.89
CA LEU A 197 7.86 -7.62 -7.49
C LEU A 197 7.29 -7.92 -8.89
N GLY A 198 6.06 -7.51 -9.16
CA GLY A 198 5.48 -7.59 -10.51
C GLY A 198 6.03 -6.53 -11.46
N CYS A 199 6.47 -5.37 -10.96
CA CYS A 199 6.89 -4.23 -11.79
C CYS A 199 8.40 -4.15 -12.03
N LEU A 200 9.21 -4.70 -11.12
CA LEU A 200 10.67 -4.60 -11.14
C LEU A 200 11.33 -5.89 -11.65
N PRO A 201 12.39 -5.77 -12.47
CA PRO A 201 13.19 -6.90 -12.93
C PRO A 201 14.20 -7.31 -11.86
N VAL A 202 13.71 -7.92 -10.78
CA VAL A 202 14.51 -8.29 -9.60
C VAL A 202 14.12 -9.67 -9.06
N CYS A 203 15.00 -10.27 -8.27
CA CYS A 203 14.69 -11.52 -7.58
C CYS A 203 13.59 -11.33 -6.53
N ARG A 204 12.78 -12.38 -6.33
CA ARG A 204 11.74 -12.42 -5.28
C ARG A 204 12.26 -12.28 -3.86
N THR A 205 13.58 -12.43 -3.67
CA THR A 205 14.29 -12.34 -2.39
C THR A 205 14.70 -10.92 -2.02
N VAL A 206 14.68 -9.97 -2.96
CA VAL A 206 15.03 -8.56 -2.71
C VAL A 206 14.09 -7.96 -1.67
N SER A 207 14.63 -7.23 -0.68
CA SER A 207 13.83 -6.72 0.43
C SER A 207 12.80 -5.66 0.00
N THR A 208 11.70 -5.53 0.75
CA THR A 208 10.63 -4.59 0.36
C THR A 208 11.09 -3.15 0.40
N VAL A 209 11.97 -2.80 1.33
CA VAL A 209 12.54 -1.45 1.43
C VAL A 209 13.39 -1.13 0.19
N ALA A 210 14.22 -2.07 -0.27
CA ALA A 210 14.96 -1.90 -1.52
C ALA A 210 14.03 -1.79 -2.74
N LEU A 211 12.94 -2.58 -2.79
CA LEU A 211 11.96 -2.49 -3.88
C LEU A 211 11.31 -1.10 -3.96
N GLN A 212 10.97 -0.50 -2.82
CA GLN A 212 10.37 0.85 -2.74
C GLN A 212 11.33 1.90 -3.32
N VAL A 213 12.61 1.83 -2.95
CA VAL A 213 13.66 2.74 -3.45
C VAL A 213 13.92 2.53 -4.93
N LEU A 214 14.09 1.29 -5.40
CA LEU A 214 14.30 0.96 -6.81
C LEU A 214 13.14 1.40 -7.71
N ALA A 215 11.91 1.32 -7.21
CA ALA A 215 10.74 1.81 -7.94
C ALA A 215 10.52 3.33 -7.83
N GLY A 216 11.21 4.01 -6.92
CA GLY A 216 11.03 5.44 -6.66
C GLY A 216 9.65 5.76 -6.09
N VAL A 217 9.13 4.91 -5.21
CA VAL A 217 7.79 5.05 -4.62
C VAL A 217 7.82 4.89 -3.09
N PRO A 218 7.12 5.76 -2.35
CA PRO A 218 7.14 5.71 -0.90
C PRO A 218 6.45 4.44 -0.37
N PRO A 219 6.80 3.98 0.85
CA PRO A 219 6.05 2.96 1.56
C PRO A 219 4.55 3.24 1.60
N PHE A 220 3.72 2.22 1.39
CA PHE A 220 2.26 2.40 1.31
C PHE A 220 1.64 2.97 2.59
N ASP A 221 2.20 2.69 3.76
CA ASP A 221 1.72 3.28 5.02
C ASP A 221 1.96 4.80 5.05
N LEU A 222 3.12 5.25 4.57
CA LEU A 222 3.41 6.68 4.42
C LEU A 222 2.56 7.33 3.32
N ALA A 223 2.34 6.66 2.19
CA ALA A 223 1.47 7.14 1.12
C ALA A 223 0.00 7.24 1.57
N ALA A 224 -0.50 6.26 2.34
CA ALA A 224 -1.84 6.28 2.92
C ALA A 224 -2.02 7.48 3.86
N MET A 225 -1.01 7.72 4.71
CA MET A 225 -0.98 8.88 5.61
C MET A 225 -0.99 10.20 4.82
N GLN A 226 -0.19 10.31 3.76
CA GLN A 226 -0.19 11.50 2.88
C GLN A 226 -1.58 11.76 2.26
N MET A 227 -2.24 10.73 1.74
CA MET A 227 -3.58 10.85 1.19
C MET A 227 -4.61 11.27 2.24
N ALA A 228 -4.50 10.74 3.45
CA ALA A 228 -5.36 11.09 4.57
C ALA A 228 -5.19 12.54 5.02
N VAL A 229 -3.94 12.99 5.21
CA VAL A 229 -3.63 14.37 5.60
C VAL A 229 -4.10 15.35 4.52
N LYS A 230 -3.84 15.06 3.24
CA LYS A 230 -4.36 15.88 2.13
C LYS A 230 -5.88 15.99 2.15
N TYR A 231 -6.58 14.89 2.45
CA TYR A 231 -8.04 14.90 2.59
C TYR A 231 -8.50 15.76 3.78
N LYS A 232 -7.87 15.61 4.95
CA LYS A 232 -8.16 16.42 6.14
C LYS A 232 -8.00 17.91 5.86
N LEU A 233 -6.88 18.31 5.25
CA LEU A 233 -6.61 19.70 4.91
C LEU A 233 -7.66 20.28 3.95
N LYS A 234 -8.05 19.52 2.91
CA LYS A 234 -9.10 19.97 1.97
C LYS A 234 -10.47 20.14 2.64
N ARG A 235 -10.76 19.36 3.68
CA ARG A 235 -12.04 19.37 4.39
C ARG A 235 -12.04 20.27 5.63
N GLY A 236 -10.90 20.84 6.00
CA GLY A 236 -10.75 21.61 7.24
C GLY A 236 -10.84 20.74 8.50
N TYR A 237 -10.52 19.44 8.40
CA TYR A 237 -10.46 18.58 9.58
C TYR A 237 -9.16 18.80 10.37
N PRO A 238 -9.20 18.68 11.70
CA PRO A 238 -8.01 18.81 12.52
C PRO A 238 -6.98 17.72 12.18
N LEU A 239 -5.71 18.11 12.23
CA LEU A 239 -4.60 17.17 12.21
C LEU A 239 -4.36 16.63 13.61
N GLU A 240 -3.83 15.43 13.66
CA GLU A 240 -3.60 14.66 14.88
C GLU A 240 -2.09 14.41 15.05
N ASP A 241 -1.61 14.17 16.27
CA ASP A 241 -0.17 14.06 16.56
C ASP A 241 0.57 12.96 15.77
N TYR A 242 -0.17 11.96 15.30
CA TYR A 242 0.34 10.83 14.52
C TYR A 242 0.30 11.07 13.00
N ASP A 243 -0.15 12.24 12.55
CA ASP A 243 -0.14 12.63 11.13
C ASP A 243 1.29 12.99 10.64
N LEU A 244 1.43 13.28 9.35
CA LEU A 244 2.71 13.72 8.75
C LEU A 244 3.11 15.14 9.16
N LEU A 245 2.13 15.95 9.59
CA LEU A 245 2.26 17.38 9.82
C LEU A 245 1.56 17.75 11.13
N TYR A 246 2.11 18.73 11.85
CA TYR A 246 1.43 19.36 12.97
C TYR A 246 0.64 20.58 12.50
N SER A 247 -0.41 20.95 13.22
CA SER A 247 -1.25 22.12 12.88
C SER A 247 -0.43 23.43 12.88
N GLU A 248 0.53 23.53 13.79
CA GLU A 248 1.43 24.68 13.97
C GLU A 248 2.33 24.91 12.75
N ASP A 249 2.82 23.82 12.13
CA ASP A 249 3.66 23.84 10.92
C ASP A 249 2.96 24.48 9.70
N LEU A 250 1.65 24.66 9.73
CA LEU A 250 0.83 25.01 8.55
C LEU A 250 0.14 26.38 8.67
N THR A 251 0.33 27.06 9.79
CA THR A 251 -0.26 28.39 10.03
C THR A 251 0.35 29.42 9.07
N GLY A 252 -0.51 30.21 8.43
CA GLY A 252 -0.08 31.23 7.45
C GLY A 252 0.35 30.72 6.07
N LEU A 253 0.49 29.41 5.86
CA LEU A 253 0.88 28.84 4.57
C LEU A 253 -0.28 28.79 3.56
N SER A 254 0.05 29.08 2.30
CA SER A 254 -0.78 28.81 1.13
C SER A 254 -1.02 27.30 0.93
N TRP A 255 -1.95 26.95 0.03
CA TRP A 255 -2.22 25.55 -0.28
C TRP A 255 -1.00 24.87 -0.92
N GLU A 256 -0.32 25.57 -1.83
CA GLU A 256 0.89 25.11 -2.50
C GLU A 256 2.00 24.83 -1.49
N GLU A 257 2.27 25.76 -0.57
CA GLU A 257 3.28 25.60 0.48
C GLU A 257 2.97 24.42 1.41
N LYS A 258 1.69 24.23 1.77
CA LYS A 258 1.26 23.06 2.56
C LYS A 258 1.54 21.74 1.83
N MET A 259 1.33 21.69 0.51
CA MET A 259 1.60 20.49 -0.28
C MET A 259 3.11 20.20 -0.38
N VAL A 260 3.93 21.24 -0.58
CA VAL A 260 5.40 21.11 -0.57
C VAL A 260 5.90 20.62 0.78
N ARG A 261 5.44 21.23 1.88
CA ARG A 261 5.80 20.81 3.24
C ARG A 261 5.42 19.35 3.51
N MET A 262 4.22 18.94 3.09
CA MET A 262 3.75 17.55 3.21
C MET A 262 4.66 16.57 2.45
N GLU A 263 5.07 16.90 1.23
CA GLU A 263 5.97 16.08 0.43
C GLU A 263 7.36 15.99 1.09
N GLN A 264 7.89 17.10 1.61
CA GLN A 264 9.16 17.09 2.34
C GLN A 264 9.10 16.20 3.59
N CYS A 265 8.05 16.28 4.40
CA CYS A 265 7.87 15.40 5.57
C CYS A 265 7.75 13.92 5.18
N LEU A 266 7.05 13.63 4.08
CA LEU A 266 6.96 12.28 3.54
C LEU A 266 8.35 11.73 3.16
N LEU A 267 9.11 12.52 2.39
CA LEU A 267 10.44 12.14 1.91
C LEU A 267 11.43 11.98 3.06
N HIS A 268 11.39 12.86 4.05
CA HIS A 268 12.24 12.76 5.25
C HIS A 268 11.96 11.46 6.01
N ARG A 269 10.70 11.16 6.36
CA ARG A 269 10.33 9.90 7.03
C ARG A 269 10.69 8.66 6.21
N TRP A 270 10.66 8.76 4.89
CA TRP A 270 11.08 7.66 4.03
C TRP A 270 12.61 7.50 4.02
N GLN A 271 13.35 8.61 3.95
CA GLN A 271 14.81 8.63 4.02
C GLN A 271 15.30 8.08 5.38
N ASP A 272 14.68 8.48 6.50
CA ASP A 272 15.02 7.94 7.84
C ASP A 272 14.93 6.42 7.89
N ARG A 273 13.88 5.84 7.29
CA ARG A 273 13.72 4.38 7.19
C ARG A 273 14.74 3.72 6.28
N TRP A 274 15.29 4.47 5.33
CA TRP A 274 16.29 3.96 4.40
C TRP A 274 17.71 4.05 4.96
N ASP A 275 17.98 5.08 5.75
CA ASP A 275 19.25 5.33 6.44
C ASP A 275 19.44 4.43 7.66
N ASP A 276 18.37 3.83 8.20
CA ASP A 276 18.44 2.82 9.25
C ASP A 276 19.43 1.70 8.87
N VAL A 277 20.48 1.55 9.68
CA VAL A 277 21.59 0.62 9.46
C VAL A 277 21.16 -0.84 9.57
N ASP A 278 20.14 -1.11 10.39
CA ASP A 278 19.59 -2.45 10.59
C ASP A 278 18.55 -2.80 9.51
N ALA A 279 18.20 -1.85 8.64
CA ALA A 279 17.29 -2.10 7.54
C ALA A 279 17.94 -3.02 6.48
N SER A 280 17.14 -3.94 5.97
CA SER A 280 17.50 -4.74 4.79
C SER A 280 17.83 -3.88 3.55
N GLY A 281 18.51 -4.47 2.55
CA GLY A 281 18.77 -3.79 1.27
C GLY A 281 20.07 -2.96 1.23
N ARG A 282 21.01 -3.20 2.15
CA ARG A 282 22.27 -2.42 2.27
C ARG A 282 23.15 -2.44 1.01
N VAL A 283 23.08 -3.48 0.18
CA VAL A 283 23.77 -3.46 -1.14
C VAL A 283 23.17 -2.36 -2.01
N THR A 284 21.84 -2.31 -2.14
CA THR A 284 21.15 -1.26 -2.90
C THR A 284 21.41 0.14 -2.34
N TYR A 285 21.53 0.29 -1.02
CA TYR A 285 21.90 1.56 -0.40
C TYR A 285 23.26 2.11 -0.89
N LYS A 286 24.23 1.23 -1.21
CA LYS A 286 25.53 1.65 -1.78
C LYS A 286 25.41 2.29 -3.16
N PHE A 287 24.37 1.92 -3.93
CA PHE A 287 24.10 2.44 -5.27
C PHE A 287 23.07 3.58 -5.25
N ILE A 288 22.11 3.54 -4.33
CA ILE A 288 21.01 4.50 -4.19
C ILE A 288 20.82 4.80 -2.71
N SER A 289 21.53 5.81 -2.19
CA SER A 289 21.37 6.27 -0.81
C SER A 289 20.25 7.31 -0.66
N ASP A 290 19.90 8.03 -1.72
CA ASP A 290 18.80 9.00 -1.73
C ASP A 290 17.51 8.36 -2.25
N VAL A 291 16.48 8.26 -1.41
CA VAL A 291 15.17 7.68 -1.79
C VAL A 291 14.50 8.45 -2.93
N THR A 292 14.87 9.73 -3.12
CA THR A 292 14.33 10.56 -4.19
C THR A 292 14.98 10.30 -5.55
N PHE A 293 16.08 9.53 -5.61
CA PHE A 293 16.80 9.27 -6.86
C PHE A 293 15.89 8.69 -7.94
N ALA A 294 15.30 7.51 -7.71
CA ALA A 294 14.40 6.91 -8.69
C ALA A 294 13.08 7.71 -8.81
N PHE A 295 12.68 8.40 -7.74
CA PHE A 295 11.52 9.28 -7.78
C PHE A 295 11.71 10.43 -8.78
N ARG A 296 12.89 11.06 -8.83
CA ARG A 296 13.23 12.18 -9.73
C ARG A 296 13.63 11.74 -11.14
N ASN A 297 13.90 10.46 -11.35
CA ASN A 297 14.32 9.90 -12.63
C ASN A 297 13.27 8.91 -13.19
N PRO A 298 12.20 9.37 -13.87
CA PRO A 298 11.13 8.48 -14.37
C PRO A 298 11.57 7.46 -15.41
N HIS A 299 12.73 7.68 -16.03
CA HIS A 299 13.34 6.79 -17.02
C HIS A 299 14.27 5.75 -16.39
N PHE A 300 14.60 5.89 -15.11
CA PHE A 300 15.44 4.95 -14.38
C PHE A 300 14.86 3.54 -14.47
N GLY A 301 15.69 2.61 -14.93
CA GLY A 301 15.36 1.22 -15.10
C GLY A 301 16.61 0.43 -15.43
N PHE A 302 16.53 -0.87 -15.22
CA PHE A 302 17.66 -1.79 -15.36
C PHE A 302 17.13 -3.16 -15.76
N PRO A 303 17.91 -4.01 -16.45
CA PRO A 303 17.54 -5.41 -16.70
C PRO A 303 17.80 -6.28 -15.45
N MET A 304 17.27 -7.51 -15.47
CA MET A 304 17.37 -8.46 -14.34
C MET A 304 18.81 -8.69 -13.87
N ARG A 305 19.76 -8.82 -14.81
CA ARG A 305 21.18 -9.07 -14.51
C ARG A 305 21.84 -7.92 -13.78
N THR A 306 21.56 -6.68 -14.19
CA THR A 306 21.98 -5.49 -13.42
C THR A 306 21.33 -5.48 -12.04
N GLY A 307 20.07 -5.89 -11.97
CA GLY A 307 19.35 -6.12 -10.71
C GLY A 307 20.12 -7.03 -9.75
N PHE A 308 20.84 -8.04 -10.24
CA PHE A 308 21.64 -8.91 -9.38
C PHE A 308 22.79 -8.16 -8.69
N LEU A 309 23.49 -7.30 -9.42
CA LEU A 309 24.60 -6.51 -8.88
C LEU A 309 24.12 -5.45 -7.89
N ILE A 310 23.13 -4.64 -8.28
CA ILE A 310 22.68 -3.50 -7.47
C ILE A 310 21.83 -3.91 -6.25
N THR A 311 21.46 -5.19 -6.14
CA THR A 311 20.76 -5.73 -4.97
C THR A 311 21.58 -6.76 -4.19
N GLY A 312 22.61 -7.36 -4.80
CA GLY A 312 23.35 -8.47 -4.20
C GLY A 312 22.54 -9.76 -4.11
N HIS A 313 21.43 -9.85 -4.85
CA HIS A 313 20.57 -11.04 -4.92
C HIS A 313 20.68 -11.70 -6.29
N GLY A 314 20.27 -12.97 -6.39
CA GLY A 314 20.14 -13.66 -7.67
C GLY A 314 21.27 -14.64 -7.92
N SER A 315 21.83 -14.64 -9.13
CA SER A 315 22.76 -15.67 -9.58
C SER A 315 24.20 -15.43 -9.10
N LEU A 316 24.40 -15.11 -7.81
CA LEU A 316 25.71 -14.91 -7.19
C LEU A 316 25.97 -16.08 -6.23
N ASN A 317 27.11 -16.77 -6.32
CA ASN A 317 27.31 -18.01 -5.54
C ASN A 317 27.30 -17.74 -4.04
N ALA A 318 27.89 -16.62 -3.57
CA ALA A 318 27.82 -16.23 -2.17
C ALA A 318 26.37 -16.06 -1.68
N PHE A 319 25.52 -15.43 -2.50
CA PHE A 319 24.09 -15.29 -2.20
C PHE A 319 23.36 -16.63 -2.21
N LEU A 320 23.56 -17.45 -3.24
CA LEU A 320 22.90 -18.76 -3.37
C LEU A 320 23.31 -19.72 -2.25
N TYR A 321 24.59 -19.74 -1.88
CA TYR A 321 25.12 -20.52 -0.77
C TYR A 321 24.49 -20.10 0.57
N SER A 322 24.37 -18.79 0.84
CA SER A 322 23.70 -18.29 2.05
C SER A 322 22.21 -18.69 2.15
N ARG A 323 21.62 -19.14 1.03
CA ARG A 323 20.25 -19.63 0.91
C ARG A 323 20.16 -21.15 0.77
N THR A 324 21.29 -21.86 0.86
CA THR A 324 21.35 -23.32 0.69
C THR A 324 20.86 -23.77 -0.69
N LEU A 325 21.10 -22.94 -1.72
CA LEU A 325 20.75 -23.20 -3.12
C LEU A 325 21.98 -23.53 -3.99
N SER A 326 23.18 -23.44 -3.42
CA SER A 326 24.45 -23.80 -4.03
C SER A 326 25.30 -24.51 -2.96
N ASP A 327 26.12 -25.48 -3.38
CA ASP A 327 27.05 -26.20 -2.51
C ASP A 327 28.31 -25.40 -2.19
N SER A 328 28.57 -24.30 -2.92
CA SER A 328 29.73 -23.44 -2.74
C SER A 328 29.38 -21.96 -2.88
N ALA A 329 30.05 -21.12 -2.08
CA ALA A 329 30.05 -19.67 -2.20
C ALA A 329 31.12 -19.14 -3.18
N ALA A 330 32.06 -19.99 -3.58
CA ALA A 330 33.25 -19.60 -4.34
C ALA A 330 32.94 -19.24 -5.79
N CYS A 331 33.77 -18.36 -6.35
CA CYS A 331 33.80 -18.04 -7.77
C CYS A 331 34.65 -19.06 -8.53
N SER A 332 34.33 -19.31 -9.80
CA SER A 332 35.15 -20.14 -10.70
C SER A 332 36.57 -19.60 -10.91
N CYS A 333 36.84 -18.34 -10.57
CA CYS A 333 38.18 -17.77 -10.59
C CYS A 333 39.08 -18.21 -9.42
N GLY A 334 38.52 -18.90 -8.41
CA GLY A 334 39.21 -19.34 -7.20
C GLY A 334 38.99 -18.46 -5.96
N ASP A 335 38.29 -17.33 -6.10
CA ASP A 335 37.90 -16.50 -4.95
C ASP A 335 36.88 -17.24 -4.06
N PRO A 336 37.02 -17.23 -2.72
CA PRO A 336 36.12 -17.93 -1.82
C PRO A 336 34.68 -17.38 -1.80
N PHE A 337 34.44 -16.15 -2.27
CA PHE A 337 33.12 -15.50 -2.23
C PHE A 337 32.79 -14.78 -3.55
N GLU A 338 31.91 -15.39 -4.35
CA GLU A 338 31.34 -14.73 -5.53
C GLU A 338 30.14 -13.87 -5.16
N ASP A 339 30.42 -12.67 -4.65
CA ASP A 339 29.42 -11.64 -4.41
C ASP A 339 29.39 -10.56 -5.52
N TRP A 340 28.47 -9.61 -5.41
CA TRP A 340 28.30 -8.55 -6.41
C TRP A 340 29.53 -7.65 -6.52
N GLN A 341 30.29 -7.48 -5.42
CA GLN A 341 31.46 -6.60 -5.39
C GLN A 341 32.64 -7.30 -6.06
N HIS A 342 32.84 -8.59 -5.78
CA HIS A 342 33.81 -9.43 -6.46
C HIS A 342 33.57 -9.42 -7.97
N ASP A 343 32.35 -9.75 -8.42
CA ASP A 343 32.01 -9.79 -9.84
C ASP A 343 32.29 -8.43 -10.51
N LEU A 344 31.74 -7.35 -9.94
CA LEU A 344 31.85 -6.01 -10.52
C LEU A 344 33.28 -5.48 -10.51
N CYS A 345 34.05 -5.71 -9.44
CA CYS A 345 35.25 -4.94 -9.17
C CYS A 345 36.56 -5.73 -9.19
N ASP A 346 36.54 -7.03 -8.89
CA ASP A 346 37.76 -7.76 -8.53
C ASP A 346 37.99 -9.02 -9.39
N CYS A 347 36.93 -9.73 -9.77
CA CYS A 347 37.01 -11.01 -10.50
C CYS A 347 37.88 -10.93 -11.78
N PRO A 348 38.94 -11.75 -11.92
CA PRO A 348 39.80 -11.71 -13.09
C PRO A 348 39.10 -12.23 -14.37
N LEU A 349 38.02 -13.02 -14.25
CA LEU A 349 37.25 -13.54 -15.39
C LEU A 349 36.50 -12.44 -16.16
N TYR A 350 36.29 -11.28 -15.53
CA TYR A 350 35.61 -10.12 -16.11
C TYR A 350 36.52 -8.90 -16.24
N ALA A 351 37.84 -9.07 -16.08
CA ALA A 351 38.80 -7.97 -16.13
C ALA A 351 38.81 -7.25 -17.48
N ASP A 352 38.58 -7.98 -18.58
CA ASP A 352 38.50 -7.44 -19.94
C ASP A 352 37.22 -6.62 -20.20
N LEU A 353 36.17 -6.84 -19.40
CA LEU A 353 34.90 -6.13 -19.49
C LEU A 353 34.83 -4.91 -18.55
N ARG A 354 35.72 -4.88 -17.56
CA ARG A 354 35.61 -3.97 -16.43
C ARG A 354 36.22 -2.61 -16.75
N ASP A 355 35.39 -1.58 -16.65
CA ASP A 355 35.77 -0.18 -16.77
C ASP A 355 35.29 0.58 -15.53
N LEU A 356 35.99 0.45 -14.40
CA LEU A 356 35.57 1.03 -13.12
C LEU A 356 35.51 2.56 -13.16
N ASP A 357 36.47 3.19 -13.82
CA ASP A 357 36.53 4.65 -13.96
C ASP A 357 35.37 5.15 -14.85
N GLY A 358 35.12 4.48 -15.98
CA GLY A 358 33.98 4.78 -16.85
C GLY A 358 32.62 4.44 -16.24
N LEU A 359 32.56 3.51 -15.29
CA LEU A 359 31.37 3.28 -14.44
C LEU A 359 31.24 4.33 -13.33
N GLY A 360 32.27 5.11 -13.06
CA GLY A 360 32.27 6.13 -11.99
C GLY A 360 32.46 5.55 -10.58
N VAL A 361 33.01 4.34 -10.46
CA VAL A 361 33.37 3.75 -9.16
C VAL A 361 34.55 4.52 -8.58
N GLN A 362 34.36 5.16 -7.43
CA GLN A 362 35.45 5.91 -6.78
C GLN A 362 36.06 5.13 -5.63
N ARG A 363 37.39 5.21 -5.51
CA ARG A 363 38.15 4.60 -4.43
C ARG A 363 38.55 5.64 -3.39
N ASN A 364 38.10 5.45 -2.15
CA ASN A 364 38.44 6.24 -0.98
C ASN A 364 39.22 5.34 -0.01
N GLY A 365 40.53 5.21 -0.22
CA GLY A 365 41.39 4.27 0.51
C GLY A 365 41.04 2.81 0.16
N GLU A 366 40.64 2.03 1.17
CA GLU A 366 40.15 0.65 1.00
C GLU A 366 38.68 0.59 0.59
N ASN A 367 37.91 1.68 0.79
CA ASN A 367 36.49 1.71 0.48
C ASN A 367 36.22 2.15 -0.96
N ARG A 368 35.14 1.60 -1.55
CA ARG A 368 34.62 2.00 -2.85
C ARG A 368 33.22 2.60 -2.73
N THR A 369 32.92 3.59 -3.56
CA THR A 369 31.59 4.22 -3.65
C THR A 369 30.97 3.96 -5.01
N PHE A 370 29.65 3.73 -5.03
CA PHE A 370 28.93 3.21 -6.20
C PHE A 370 27.77 4.12 -6.65
N GLY A 371 27.42 5.16 -5.90
CA GLY A 371 26.28 6.03 -6.19
C GLY A 371 26.34 6.67 -7.60
N ARG A 372 27.54 7.04 -8.03
CA ARG A 372 27.79 7.66 -9.34
C ARG A 372 27.49 6.77 -10.54
N ILE A 373 27.37 5.45 -10.36
CA ILE A 373 27.09 4.51 -11.45
C ILE A 373 25.69 4.74 -12.03
N LEU A 374 24.72 5.07 -11.17
CA LEU A 374 23.32 5.21 -11.56
C LEU A 374 22.93 6.67 -11.84
N GLU A 375 23.74 7.65 -11.43
CA GLU A 375 23.51 9.08 -11.66
C GLU A 375 23.50 9.49 -13.13
N ASP A 376 24.18 8.73 -13.99
CA ASP A 376 24.36 9.03 -15.41
C ASP A 376 23.84 7.89 -16.30
N GLU A 377 23.14 8.24 -17.37
CA GLU A 377 22.53 7.26 -18.28
C GLU A 377 23.58 6.43 -19.03
N ASP A 378 24.72 7.01 -19.40
CA ASP A 378 25.80 6.28 -20.07
C ASP A 378 26.51 5.32 -19.11
N ARG A 379 26.75 5.73 -17.86
CA ARG A 379 27.27 4.83 -16.80
C ARG A 379 26.32 3.68 -16.49
N THR A 380 25.02 3.98 -16.39
CA THR A 380 23.99 2.95 -16.18
C THR A 380 23.98 1.97 -17.36
N ARG A 381 24.12 2.47 -18.60
CA ARG A 381 24.21 1.63 -19.80
C ARG A 381 25.46 0.76 -19.79
N ARG A 382 26.62 1.29 -19.39
CA ARG A 382 27.87 0.51 -19.21
C ARG A 382 27.67 -0.60 -18.19
N LEU A 383 27.04 -0.31 -17.04
CA LEU A 383 26.72 -1.32 -16.03
C LEU A 383 25.82 -2.42 -16.61
N ASN A 384 24.81 -2.04 -17.40
CA ASN A 384 23.91 -3.00 -18.05
C ASN A 384 24.65 -3.92 -19.03
N VAL A 385 25.55 -3.38 -19.84
CA VAL A 385 26.38 -4.16 -20.77
C VAL A 385 27.31 -5.09 -20.01
N PHE A 386 28.01 -4.59 -18.98
CA PHE A 386 28.87 -5.38 -18.12
C PHE A 386 28.11 -6.54 -17.48
N ALA A 387 26.96 -6.26 -16.85
CA ALA A 387 26.16 -7.29 -16.19
C ALA A 387 25.63 -8.31 -17.21
N ASP A 388 25.17 -7.88 -18.37
CA ASP A 388 24.66 -8.82 -19.37
C ASP A 388 25.75 -9.80 -19.84
N GLU A 389 26.94 -9.28 -20.13
CA GLU A 389 28.09 -10.08 -20.58
C GLU A 389 28.63 -10.99 -19.47
N ALA A 390 28.89 -10.46 -18.28
CA ALA A 390 29.42 -11.23 -17.16
C ALA A 390 28.52 -12.43 -16.81
N PHE A 391 27.21 -12.21 -16.64
CA PHE A 391 26.26 -13.29 -16.37
C PHE A 391 25.95 -14.17 -17.58
N ARG A 392 26.34 -13.78 -18.81
CA ARG A 392 26.28 -14.69 -19.96
C ARG A 392 27.44 -15.67 -19.94
N ARG A 393 28.67 -15.18 -19.74
CA ARG A 393 29.89 -15.99 -19.63
C ARG A 393 29.80 -17.01 -18.51
N ARG A 394 29.15 -16.68 -17.39
CA ARG A 394 28.88 -17.61 -16.29
C ARG A 394 28.07 -18.86 -16.65
N ARG A 395 27.39 -18.89 -17.80
CA ARG A 395 26.69 -20.09 -18.27
C ARG A 395 27.57 -21.03 -19.07
N ASP A 396 28.75 -20.56 -19.48
CA ASP A 396 29.70 -21.29 -20.31
C ASP A 396 30.83 -21.94 -19.48
N PHE A 397 30.86 -21.66 -18.17
CA PHE A 397 31.71 -22.28 -17.14
C PHE A 397 30.85 -23.11 -16.19
#